data_AF-A0A833LJ75-F1
#
_entry.id   AF-A0A833LJ75-F1
#
_cell.length_a   1.000
_cell.length_b   1.000
_cell.length_c   1.000
_cell.angle_alpha   90.00
_cell.angle_beta   90.00
_cell.angle_gamma   90.00
#
_symmetry.space_group_name_H-M   'P 1'
#
loop_
_entity.id
_entity.type
_entity.pdbx_description
1 polymer ?
#
loop_
_entity_poly.entity_id
_entity_poly.type
_entity_poly.pdbx_seq_one_letter_code
_entity_poly.pdbx_strand_id
1 'polypeptide(L)'
;IMKVASGGELARFLLALKVALADRGSAPTLVFDEIDTAVGGAVADAIGARLSRLSGRVQVLSVTHAPQVAARALSHLLVAKNATKGGNAVLTSVVALDDKKRREEIARMLAGATVTDEARAAADRLILGAA
;
A
#
# COMPACT_ATOMS: atom_id res chain seq x y z
N ILE A 1 20.14 10.63 25.71
CA ILE A 1 18.82 10.54 25.03
C ILE A 1 18.82 9.24 24.23
N MET A 2 18.06 8.22 24.63
CA MET A 2 17.93 6.98 23.86
C MET A 2 17.13 7.26 22.58
N LYS A 3 17.73 7.00 21.42
CA LYS A 3 17.09 7.14 20.12
C LYS A 3 16.13 5.96 19.95
N VAL A 4 14.83 6.20 20.12
CA VAL A 4 13.79 5.19 19.87
C VAL A 4 13.56 5.12 18.36
N ALA A 5 13.36 3.92 17.82
CA ALA A 5 13.09 3.72 16.39
C ALA A 5 11.78 4.42 15.97
N SER A 6 11.73 4.91 14.72
CA SER A 6 10.50 5.47 14.14
C SER A 6 9.43 4.39 13.95
N GLY A 7 8.15 4.80 13.85
CA GLY A 7 7.03 3.88 13.60
C GLY A 7 7.25 2.99 12.39
N GLY A 8 7.75 3.55 11.28
CA GLY A 8 8.05 2.81 10.05
C GLY A 8 9.26 1.86 10.17
N GLU A 9 10.29 2.20 10.95
CA GLU A 9 11.40 1.27 11.22
C GLU A 9 10.96 0.07 12.05
N LEU A 10 10.16 0.31 13.11
CA LEU A 10 9.59 -0.75 13.92
C LEU A 10 8.65 -1.63 13.10
N ALA A 11 7.77 -1.04 12.29
CA ALA A 11 6.85 -1.77 11.41
C ALA A 11 7.59 -2.67 10.41
N ARG A 12 8.67 -2.18 9.79
CA ARG A 12 9.50 -2.97 8.87
C ARG A 12 10.27 -4.08 9.57
N PHE A 13 10.77 -3.84 10.78
CA PHE A 13 11.40 -4.88 11.59
C PHE A 13 10.41 -6.00 11.96
N LEU A 14 9.19 -5.62 12.39
CA LEU A 14 8.11 -6.56 12.67
C LEU A 14 7.69 -7.34 11.42
N LEU A 15 7.61 -6.69 10.26
CA LEU A 15 7.34 -7.36 8.98
C LEU A 15 8.43 -8.39 8.68
N ALA A 16 9.70 -8.03 8.80
CA ALA A 16 10.82 -8.96 8.57
C ALA A 16 10.73 -10.17 9.50
N LEU A 17 10.45 -9.93 10.79
CA LEU A 17 10.27 -10.98 11.79
C LEU A 17 9.08 -11.90 11.45
N LYS A 18 7.93 -11.32 11.11
CA LYS A 18 6.72 -12.08 10.75
C LYS A 18 6.90 -12.91 9.51
N VAL A 19 7.61 -12.37 8.52
CA VAL A 19 7.91 -13.08 7.29
C VAL A 19 8.95 -14.18 7.51
N ALA A 20 9.93 -13.99 8.40
CA ALA A 20 10.95 -14.99 8.71
C ALA A 20 10.44 -16.12 9.63
N LEU A 21 9.58 -15.78 10.60
CA LEU A 21 9.01 -16.72 11.58
C LEU A 21 7.66 -17.29 11.15
N ALA A 22 7.26 -17.06 9.90
CA ALA A 22 5.93 -17.36 9.41
C ALA A 22 5.55 -18.82 9.73
N ASP A 23 4.59 -19.01 10.65
CA ASP A 23 3.63 -20.14 10.77
C ASP A 23 3.17 -20.52 12.19
N ARG A 24 3.70 -19.96 13.29
CA ARG A 24 3.20 -20.38 14.62
C ARG A 24 2.59 -19.23 15.42
N GLY A 25 1.26 -19.28 15.56
CA GLY A 25 0.50 -18.45 16.50
C GLY A 25 0.33 -16.98 16.12
N SER A 26 0.46 -16.61 14.84
CA SER A 26 0.18 -15.25 14.42
C SER A 26 -1.34 -14.98 14.37
N ALA A 27 -1.74 -13.75 14.64
CA ALA A 27 -3.12 -13.31 14.42
C ALA A 27 -3.54 -13.55 12.97
N PRO A 28 -4.82 -13.93 12.71
CA PRO A 28 -5.31 -14.22 11.36
C PRO A 28 -5.32 -12.98 10.45
N THR A 29 -5.32 -11.79 11.05
CA THR A 29 -5.28 -10.50 10.35
C THR A 29 -4.19 -9.61 10.96
N LEU A 30 -3.39 -9.00 10.11
CA LEU A 30 -2.35 -8.04 10.47
C LEU A 30 -2.62 -6.71 9.76
N VAL A 31 -2.52 -5.61 10.52
CA VAL A 31 -2.69 -4.24 10.00
C VAL A 31 -1.37 -3.51 10.10
N PHE A 32 -0.91 -2.95 8.99
CA PHE A 32 0.27 -2.11 8.90
C PHE A 32 -0.16 -0.70 8.50
N ASP A 33 0.20 0.28 9.31
CA ASP A 33 0.08 1.69 8.98
C ASP A 33 1.49 2.24 8.75
N GLU A 34 1.65 3.12 7.76
CA GLU A 34 2.91 3.83 7.51
C GLU A 34 4.17 2.95 7.30
N ILE A 35 4.03 1.72 6.82
CA ILE A 35 5.17 0.82 6.62
C ILE A 35 6.15 1.30 5.53
N ASP A 36 5.66 2.14 4.63
CA ASP A 36 6.37 2.77 3.52
C ASP A 36 6.79 4.23 3.80
N THR A 37 6.69 4.70 5.05
CA THR A 37 7.13 6.05 5.41
C THR A 37 8.63 6.25 5.16
N ALA A 38 8.97 7.39 4.56
CA ALA A 38 10.33 7.82 4.23
C ALA A 38 11.13 6.82 3.37
N VAL A 39 10.46 6.00 2.58
CA VAL A 39 11.10 5.11 1.59
C VAL A 39 10.46 5.23 0.22
N GLY A 40 11.25 4.91 -0.81
CA GLY A 40 10.80 4.90 -2.19
C GLY A 40 11.61 3.92 -3.05
N GLY A 41 11.24 3.84 -4.33
CA GLY A 41 11.94 3.02 -5.32
C GLY A 41 12.06 1.55 -4.90
N ALA A 42 13.27 1.00 -5.00
CA ALA A 42 13.55 -0.41 -4.73
C ALA A 42 13.19 -0.84 -3.29
N VAL A 43 13.28 0.06 -2.31
CA VAL A 43 12.94 -0.27 -0.92
C VAL A 43 11.43 -0.46 -0.75
N ALA A 44 10.62 0.42 -1.35
CA ALA A 44 9.16 0.29 -1.34
C ALA A 44 8.70 -0.98 -2.07
N ASP A 45 9.32 -1.30 -3.22
CA ASP A 45 9.03 -2.55 -3.94
C ASP A 45 9.37 -3.78 -3.09
N ALA A 46 10.51 -3.79 -2.41
CA ALA A 46 10.91 -4.89 -1.55
C ALA A 46 10.00 -5.03 -0.30
N ILE A 47 9.39 -3.95 0.17
CA ILE A 47 8.35 -3.99 1.22
C ILE A 47 7.07 -4.62 0.66
N GLY A 48 6.61 -4.16 -0.50
CA GLY A 48 5.42 -4.71 -1.18
C GLY A 48 5.55 -6.21 -1.45
N ALA A 49 6.71 -6.67 -1.92
CA ALA A 49 7.00 -8.09 -2.12
C ALA A 49 6.91 -8.92 -0.82
N ARG A 50 7.39 -8.38 0.30
CA ARG A 50 7.31 -9.05 1.62
C ARG A 50 5.89 -9.10 2.17
N LEU A 51 5.11 -8.02 1.99
CA LEU A 51 3.69 -7.97 2.36
C LEU A 51 2.88 -8.97 1.53
N SER A 52 3.12 -9.03 0.22
CA SER A 52 2.49 -10.03 -0.67
C SER A 52 2.82 -11.45 -0.22
N ARG A 53 4.09 -11.76 0.05
CA ARG A 53 4.50 -13.07 0.59
C ARG A 53 3.79 -13.42 1.91
N LEU A 54 3.66 -12.45 2.81
CA LEU A 54 2.96 -12.65 4.09
C LEU A 54 1.46 -12.90 3.88
N SER A 55 0.85 -12.23 2.89
CA SER A 55 -0.57 -12.34 2.57
C SER A 55 -1.00 -13.75 2.11
N GLY A 56 -0.05 -14.56 1.63
CA GLY A 56 -0.30 -15.97 1.31
C GLY A 56 -0.61 -16.86 2.52
N ARG A 57 -0.47 -16.35 3.75
CA ARG A 57 -0.67 -17.11 5.00
C ARG A 57 -1.67 -16.47 5.97
N VAL A 58 -1.74 -15.14 5.99
CA VAL A 58 -2.65 -14.37 6.86
C VAL A 58 -3.24 -13.20 6.08
N GLN A 59 -4.36 -12.64 6.54
CA GLN A 59 -4.87 -11.41 5.95
C GLN A 59 -3.96 -10.23 6.31
N VAL A 60 -3.57 -9.46 5.30
CA VAL A 60 -2.73 -8.25 5.48
C VAL A 60 -3.52 -7.05 5.00
N LEU A 61 -3.68 -6.05 5.87
CA LEU A 61 -4.19 -4.73 5.54
C LEU A 61 -3.04 -3.73 5.67
N SER A 62 -2.79 -2.94 4.62
CA SER A 62 -1.78 -1.90 4.64
C SER A 62 -2.38 -0.58 4.16
N VAL A 63 -2.13 0.50 4.89
CA VAL A 63 -2.32 1.87 4.39
C VAL A 63 -1.00 2.31 3.76
N THR A 64 -1.02 2.81 2.53
CA THR A 64 0.19 3.11 1.75
C THR A 64 -0.06 4.26 0.79
N HIS A 65 1.00 5.03 0.53
CA HIS A 65 1.04 6.04 -0.53
C HIS A 65 2.05 5.66 -1.63
N ALA A 66 2.85 4.61 -1.42
CA ALA A 66 3.78 4.10 -2.40
C ALA A 66 3.06 3.25 -3.48
N PRO A 67 3.13 3.63 -4.76
CA PRO A 67 2.51 2.84 -5.83
C PRO A 67 3.09 1.41 -5.91
N GLN A 68 4.37 1.22 -5.56
CA GLN A 68 5.05 -0.07 -5.56
C GLN A 68 4.42 -1.05 -4.55
N VAL A 69 3.97 -0.55 -3.40
CA VAL A 69 3.30 -1.38 -2.38
C VAL A 69 1.86 -1.65 -2.81
N ALA A 70 1.12 -0.63 -3.23
CA ALA A 70 -0.26 -0.77 -3.67
C ALA A 70 -0.43 -1.73 -4.88
N ALA A 71 0.52 -1.72 -5.82
CA ALA A 71 0.50 -2.63 -6.97
C ALA A 71 0.68 -4.11 -6.59
N ARG A 72 1.22 -4.43 -5.42
CA ARG A 72 1.40 -5.81 -4.91
C ARG A 72 0.17 -6.34 -4.18
N ALA A 73 -0.84 -5.51 -3.91
CA ALA A 73 -2.04 -5.91 -3.20
C ALA A 73 -3.00 -6.71 -4.09
N LEU A 74 -3.60 -7.77 -3.52
CA LEU A 74 -4.66 -8.57 -4.16
C LEU A 74 -5.96 -7.76 -4.36
N SER A 75 -6.25 -6.88 -3.41
CA SER A 75 -7.40 -5.97 -3.45
C SER A 75 -6.93 -4.55 -3.16
N HIS A 76 -7.43 -3.57 -3.92
CA HIS A 76 -7.09 -2.16 -3.74
C HIS A 76 -8.33 -1.36 -3.34
N LEU A 77 -8.28 -0.74 -2.16
CA LEU A 77 -9.30 0.17 -1.66
C LEU A 77 -8.79 1.61 -1.77
N LEU A 78 -9.59 2.48 -2.38
CA LEU A 78 -9.33 3.92 -2.41
C LEU A 78 -10.07 4.60 -1.27
N VAL A 79 -9.33 5.35 -0.45
CA VAL A 79 -9.89 6.22 0.58
C VAL A 79 -9.92 7.65 0.04
N ALA A 80 -11.11 8.25 -0.04
CA ALA A 80 -11.31 9.59 -0.57
C ALA A 80 -12.21 10.44 0.33
N LYS A 81 -11.86 11.72 0.47
CA LYS A 81 -12.65 12.73 1.17
C LYS A 81 -13.54 13.48 0.18
N ASN A 82 -14.84 13.50 0.42
CA ASN A 82 -15.82 14.20 -0.41
C ASN A 82 -16.52 15.28 0.41
N ALA A 83 -16.67 16.48 -0.13
CA ALA A 83 -17.49 17.52 0.50
C ALA A 83 -18.98 17.13 0.43
N THR A 84 -19.72 17.35 1.51
CA THR A 84 -21.17 17.13 1.51
C THR A 84 -21.87 18.21 0.69
N LYS A 85 -23.06 17.89 0.16
CA LYS A 85 -23.94 18.89 -0.47
C LYS A 85 -24.26 19.96 0.57
N GLY A 86 -23.71 21.16 0.40
CA GLY A 86 -23.83 22.28 1.36
C GLY A 86 -22.51 22.72 2.02
N GLY A 87 -21.37 22.07 1.73
CA GLY A 87 -20.02 22.58 2.05
C GLY A 87 -19.58 22.52 3.52
N ASN A 88 -20.49 22.24 4.46
CA ASN A 88 -20.21 22.31 5.90
C ASN A 88 -19.64 21.02 6.51
N ALA A 89 -19.51 19.93 5.75
CA ALA A 89 -18.92 18.68 6.24
C ALA A 89 -18.11 17.95 5.16
N VAL A 90 -17.12 17.17 5.61
CA VAL A 90 -16.32 16.27 4.75
C VAL A 90 -16.62 14.83 5.16
N LEU A 91 -17.08 14.02 4.21
CA LEU A 91 -17.32 12.59 4.39
C LEU A 91 -16.12 11.81 3.85
N THR A 92 -15.61 10.85 4.63
CA THR A 92 -14.62 9.89 4.14
C THR A 92 -15.36 8.69 3.54
N SER A 93 -15.01 8.36 2.30
CA SER A 93 -15.53 7.20 1.58
C SER A 93 -14.41 6.20 1.31
N VAL A 94 -14.76 4.92 1.28
CA VAL A 94 -13.85 3.82 0.93
C VAL A 94 -14.50 3.04 -0.22
N VAL A 95 -13.79 2.89 -1.33
CA VAL A 95 -14.32 2.23 -2.53
C VAL A 95 -13.31 1.18 -3.00
N ALA A 96 -13.80 -0.03 -3.28
CA ALA A 96 -13.00 -1.07 -3.92
C ALA A 96 -12.78 -0.74 -5.40
N LEU A 97 -11.54 -0.86 -5.85
CA LEU A 97 -11.16 -0.59 -7.24
C LEU A 97 -11.21 -1.88 -8.06
N ASP A 98 -11.90 -1.82 -9.18
CA ASP A 98 -11.75 -2.79 -10.27
C ASP A 98 -10.39 -2.60 -10.98
N ASP A 99 -10.01 -3.53 -11.85
CA ASP A 99 -8.70 -3.50 -12.52
C ASP A 99 -8.43 -2.20 -13.29
N LYS A 100 -9.46 -1.64 -13.94
CA LYS A 100 -9.33 -0.40 -14.70
C LYS A 100 -9.09 0.79 -13.76
N LYS A 101 -9.89 0.92 -12.70
CA LYS A 101 -9.72 2.00 -11.70
C LYS A 101 -8.42 1.83 -10.92
N ARG A 102 -8.01 0.59 -10.64
CA ARG A 102 -6.74 0.26 -9.99
C ARG A 102 -5.57 0.75 -10.83
N ARG A 103 -5.58 0.52 -12.15
CA ARG A 103 -4.58 1.04 -13.08
C ARG A 103 -4.50 2.57 -13.04
N GLU A 104 -5.64 3.25 -13.15
CA GLU A 104 -5.68 4.72 -13.11
C GLU A 104 -5.18 5.27 -11.77
N GLU A 105 -5.51 4.62 -10.65
CA GLU A 105 -5.07 5.04 -9.33
C GLU A 105 -3.56 4.86 -9.14
N ILE A 106 -2.99 3.73 -9.56
CA ILE A 106 -1.54 3.53 -9.52
C ILE A 106 -0.83 4.53 -10.44
N ALA A 107 -1.38 4.83 -11.62
CA ALA A 107 -0.85 5.84 -12.52
C ALA A 107 -0.91 7.25 -11.90
N ARG A 108 -1.99 7.57 -11.19
CA ARG A 108 -2.13 8.82 -10.41
C ARG A 108 -1.13 8.89 -9.26
N MET A 109 -0.89 7.80 -8.55
CA MET A 109 0.14 7.73 -7.49
C MET A 109 1.55 7.95 -8.06
N LEU A 110 1.81 7.55 -9.31
CA LEU A 110 3.09 7.74 -9.99
C LEU A 110 3.28 9.17 -10.55
N ALA A 111 2.26 9.73 -11.20
CA ALA A 111 2.37 11.02 -11.92
C ALA A 111 1.83 12.23 -11.16
N GLY A 112 1.08 12.01 -10.08
CA GLY A 112 0.42 13.07 -9.31
C GLY A 112 -0.93 13.47 -9.89
N ALA A 113 -1.17 14.77 -10.06
CA ALA A 113 -2.50 15.30 -10.38
C ALA A 113 -2.97 14.99 -11.80
N THR A 114 -2.05 14.85 -12.76
CA THR A 114 -2.37 14.61 -14.17
C THR A 114 -1.87 13.23 -14.59
N VAL A 115 -2.80 12.33 -14.90
CA VAL A 115 -2.48 10.98 -15.38
C VAL A 115 -2.15 11.03 -16.87
N THR A 116 -0.92 10.64 -17.21
CA THR A 116 -0.44 10.55 -18.60
C THR A 116 -0.44 9.10 -19.10
N ASP A 117 -0.26 8.91 -20.40
CA ASP A 117 -0.17 7.57 -20.99
C ASP A 117 1.11 6.84 -20.58
N GLU A 118 2.20 7.57 -20.36
CA GLU A 118 3.45 7.03 -19.81
C GLU A 118 3.24 6.54 -18.37
N ALA A 119 2.48 7.30 -17.57
CA ALA A 119 2.15 6.91 -16.21
C ALA A 119 1.29 5.64 -16.16
N ARG A 120 0.32 5.52 -17.09
CA ARG A 120 -0.47 4.29 -17.26
C ARG A 120 0.39 3.11 -17.68
N ALA A 121 1.29 3.30 -18.64
CA ALA A 121 2.23 2.26 -19.07
C ALA A 121 3.17 1.82 -17.93
N ALA A 122 3.63 2.76 -17.11
CA ALA A 122 4.42 2.46 -15.91
C ALA A 122 3.59 1.70 -14.85
N ALA A 123 2.34 2.09 -14.64
CA ALA A 123 1.42 1.40 -13.74
C ALA A 123 1.17 -0.05 -14.18
N ASP A 124 0.96 -0.28 -15.49
CA ASP A 124 0.80 -1.64 -16.04
C ASP A 124 2.02 -2.50 -15.76
N ARG A 125 3.24 -1.97 -15.98
CA ARG A 125 4.48 -2.69 -15.65
C ARG A 125 4.60 -2.99 -14.16
N LEU A 126 4.21 -2.04 -13.31
CA LEU A 126 4.23 -2.23 -11.85
C LEU A 126 3.27 -3.33 -11.42
N ILE A 127 2.05 -3.35 -11.97
CA ILE A 127 1.02 -4.34 -11.66
C ILE A 127 1.37 -5.72 -12.21
N LEU A 128 1.90 -5.80 -13.44
CA LEU A 128 2.30 -7.06 -14.05
C LEU A 128 3.56 -7.64 -13.38
N GLY A 129 4.55 -6.80 -13.09
CA GLY A 129 5.73 -7.20 -12.31
C GLY A 129 5.42 -7.44 -10.83
N ALA A 130 4.22 -7.08 -10.38
CA ALA A 130 3.72 -7.34 -9.05
C ALA A 130 3.16 -8.76 -8.85
N ALA A 131 2.69 -9.39 -9.93
CA ALA A 131 2.05 -10.70 -9.96
C ALA A 131 3.04 -11.87 -9.83
#